data_AF-A0A284S080-F1
#
_entry.id   AF-A0A284S080-F1
#
_cell.length_a   1.000
_cell.length_b   1.000
_cell.length_c   1.000
_cell.angle_alpha   90.00
_cell.angle_beta   90.00
_cell.angle_gamma   90.00
#
_symmetry.space_group_name_H-M   'P 1'
#
loop_
_entity.id
_entity.type
_entity.pdbx_description
1 polymer ?
#
loop_
_entity_poly.entity_id
_entity_poly.type
_entity_poly.pdbx_seq_one_letter_code
_entity_poly.pdbx_strand_id
1 'polypeptide(L)'
;MGNAQEAITDYEAKTQSNERVAFVKIATSKSPLAMVLNHHFDGEDISYLCQRKDGTQKWVKNPDVTLFENFLVEYWSNYEYHSLQRTEP
;
A
#
# COMPACT_ATOMS: atom_id res chain seq x y z
N MET A 1 -31.81 -26.07 26.10
CA MET A 1 -31.59 -24.61 26.09
C MET A 1 -30.08 -24.43 26.11
N GLY A 2 -29.50 -24.00 24.99
CA GLY A 2 -28.04 -23.89 24.84
C GLY A 2 -27.52 -22.72 25.65
N ASN A 3 -26.55 -22.98 26.52
CA ASN A 3 -25.96 -21.98 27.39
C ASN A 3 -24.99 -21.12 26.59
N ALA A 4 -24.93 -19.81 26.85
CA ALA A 4 -24.01 -18.90 26.16
C ALA A 4 -22.54 -19.36 26.24
N GLN A 5 -22.17 -20.03 27.34
CA GLN A 5 -20.86 -20.65 27.53
C GLN A 5 -20.54 -21.70 26.45
N GLU A 6 -21.52 -22.51 26.07
CA GLU A 6 -21.38 -23.61 25.11
C GLU A 6 -21.17 -23.06 23.69
N ALA A 7 -21.84 -21.95 23.35
CA ALA A 7 -21.65 -21.24 22.09
C ALA A 7 -20.27 -20.55 22.01
N ILE A 8 -19.77 -20.02 23.14
CA ILE A 8 -18.43 -19.42 23.20
C ILE A 8 -17.36 -20.50 23.04
N THR A 9 -17.49 -21.63 23.73
CA THR A 9 -16.54 -22.75 23.60
C THR A 9 -16.53 -23.34 22.18
N ASP A 10 -17.69 -23.47 21.54
CA ASP A 10 -17.78 -23.94 20.15
C ASP A 10 -17.17 -22.92 19.16
N TYR A 11 -17.33 -21.61 19.42
CA TYR A 11 -16.67 -20.55 18.63
C TYR A 11 -15.16 -20.51 18.84
N GLU A 12 -14.68 -20.65 20.08
CA GLU A 12 -13.26 -20.72 20.39
C GLU A 12 -12.62 -21.96 19.77
N ALA A 13 -13.25 -23.14 19.83
CA ALA A 13 -12.75 -24.35 19.19
C ALA A 13 -12.67 -24.22 17.65
N LYS A 14 -13.66 -23.58 17.02
CA LYS A 14 -13.66 -23.30 15.57
C LYS A 14 -12.63 -22.25 15.16
N THR A 15 -12.29 -21.30 16.03
CA THR A 15 -11.29 -20.27 15.74
C THR A 15 -9.88 -20.66 16.19
N GLN A 16 -9.73 -21.59 17.13
CA GLN A 16 -8.45 -22.12 17.61
C GLN A 16 -7.77 -22.99 16.56
N SER A 17 -8.53 -23.59 15.62
CA SER A 17 -7.99 -24.28 14.44
C SER A 17 -7.55 -23.32 13.32
N ASN A 18 -7.75 -22.00 13.45
CA ASN A 18 -6.98 -20.99 12.72
C ASN A 18 -5.61 -20.76 13.38
N GLU A 19 -4.99 -21.84 13.88
CA GLU A 19 -3.57 -21.94 14.15
C GLU A 19 -2.83 -21.43 12.91
N ARG A 20 -2.41 -20.17 12.97
CA ARG A 20 -1.57 -19.53 11.96
C ARG A 20 -2.30 -19.30 10.62
N VAL A 21 -3.09 -18.23 10.57
CA VAL A 21 -2.68 -17.16 9.64
C VAL A 21 -1.31 -16.74 10.16
N ALA A 22 -0.29 -17.51 9.81
CA ALA A 22 1.05 -17.09 10.00
C ALA A 22 1.03 -15.73 9.32
N PHE A 23 1.39 -14.69 10.06
CA PHE A 23 2.28 -13.72 9.48
C PHE A 23 3.49 -14.53 9.00
N VAL A 24 3.33 -15.29 7.91
CA VAL A 24 4.35 -15.44 6.91
C VAL A 24 4.56 -13.99 6.59
N LYS A 25 5.52 -13.42 7.31
CA LYS A 25 6.26 -12.27 6.89
C LYS A 25 6.84 -12.79 5.60
N ILE A 26 6.04 -12.74 4.52
CA ILE A 26 6.49 -13.07 3.20
C ILE A 26 7.57 -12.02 3.09
N ALA A 27 8.81 -12.45 3.26
CA ALA A 27 9.96 -11.72 2.81
C ALA A 27 9.80 -11.79 1.29
N THR A 28 8.78 -11.09 0.78
CA THR A 28 8.74 -10.64 -0.59
C THR A 28 10.04 -9.88 -0.65
N SER A 29 11.00 -10.43 -1.38
CA SER A 29 12.14 -9.63 -1.82
C SER A 29 11.54 -8.29 -2.23
N LYS A 30 12.00 -7.19 -1.63
CA LYS A 30 11.43 -5.88 -1.91
C LYS A 30 11.73 -5.61 -3.37
N SER A 31 10.81 -6.03 -4.26
CA SER A 31 10.97 -5.83 -5.68
C SER A 31 11.20 -4.34 -5.88
N PRO A 32 12.24 -3.95 -6.64
CA PRO A 32 12.60 -2.55 -6.76
C PRO A 32 11.41 -1.72 -7.24
N LEU A 33 11.36 -0.47 -6.79
CA LEU A 33 10.42 0.50 -7.33
C LEU A 33 10.65 0.63 -8.84
N ALA A 34 9.56 0.61 -9.60
CA ALA A 34 9.57 0.82 -11.04
C ALA A 34 9.11 2.25 -11.37
N MET A 35 8.04 2.73 -10.74
CA MET A 35 7.49 4.07 -10.96
C MET A 35 6.51 4.49 -9.88
N VAL A 36 6.24 5.80 -9.82
CA VAL A 36 5.13 6.40 -9.05
C VAL A 36 3.96 6.63 -10.00
N LEU A 37 2.77 6.20 -9.59
CA LEU A 37 1.56 6.28 -10.39
C LEU A 37 0.60 7.37 -9.91
N ASN A 38 0.58 7.64 -8.61
CA ASN A 38 -0.35 8.58 -8.03
C ASN A 38 0.19 9.18 -6.73
N HIS A 39 -0.39 10.30 -6.30
CA HIS A 39 -0.13 10.93 -5.02
C HIS A 39 -1.45 11.27 -4.29
N HIS A 40 -1.38 11.36 -2.97
CA HIS A 40 -2.48 11.82 -2.12
C HIS A 40 -1.91 12.64 -0.97
N PHE A 41 -2.44 13.85 -0.78
CA PHE A 41 -2.13 14.70 0.36
C PHE A 41 -3.09 14.43 1.52
N ASP A 42 -2.53 14.21 2.70
CA ASP A 42 -3.25 14.04 3.96
C ASP A 42 -2.68 15.03 4.99
N GLY A 43 -3.19 16.27 4.95
CA GLY A 43 -2.64 17.38 5.73
C GLY A 43 -1.22 17.73 5.28
N GLU A 44 -0.26 17.59 6.19
CA GLU A 44 1.17 17.81 5.91
C GLU A 44 1.86 16.57 5.33
N ASP A 45 1.20 15.41 5.38
CA ASP A 45 1.75 14.17 4.86
C ASP A 45 1.42 13.97 3.39
N ILE A 46 2.31 13.28 2.68
CA ILE A 46 2.06 12.83 1.31
C ILE A 46 2.25 11.33 1.19
N SER A 47 1.31 10.68 0.51
CA SER A 47 1.37 9.27 0.16
C SER A 47 1.49 9.09 -1.35
N TYR A 48 2.35 8.18 -1.78
CA TYR A 48 2.54 7.86 -3.19
C TYR A 48 2.13 6.42 -3.48
N LEU A 49 1.34 6.23 -4.53
CA LEU A 49 1.05 4.90 -5.07
C LEU A 49 2.23 4.47 -5.95
N CYS A 50 2.94 3.46 -5.50
CA CYS A 50 4.17 2.98 -6.09
C CYS A 50 3.94 1.64 -6.79
N GLN A 51 4.38 1.50 -8.03
CA GLN A 51 4.44 0.22 -8.73
C GLN A 51 5.86 -0.33 -8.71
N ARG A 52 6.00 -1.62 -8.38
CA ARG A 52 7.28 -2.34 -8.39
C ARG A 52 7.50 -3.07 -9.71
N LYS A 53 8.73 -3.52 -9.95
CA LYS A 53 9.11 -4.25 -11.18
C LYS A 53 8.38 -5.58 -11.36
N ASP A 54 7.87 -6.17 -10.29
CA ASP A 54 7.06 -7.39 -10.32
C ASP A 54 5.57 -7.10 -10.60
N GLY A 55 5.21 -5.84 -10.89
CA GLY A 55 3.84 -5.41 -11.14
C GLY A 55 3.01 -5.16 -9.88
N THR A 56 3.53 -5.47 -8.68
CA THR A 56 2.82 -5.20 -7.44
C THR A 56 2.76 -3.70 -7.15
N GLN A 57 1.67 -3.25 -6.53
CA GLN A 57 1.46 -1.85 -6.16
C GLN A 57 1.31 -1.67 -4.66
N LYS A 58 1.82 -0.56 -4.12
CA LYS A 58 1.71 -0.23 -2.70
C LYS A 58 1.73 1.28 -2.47
N TRP A 59 0.91 1.74 -1.52
CA TRP A 59 1.01 3.10 -0.98
C TRP A 59 2.20 3.24 -0.02
N VAL A 60 3.01 4.27 -0.26
CA VAL A 60 4.17 4.63 0.58
C VAL A 60 3.97 6.04 1.10
N LYS A 61 3.82 6.16 2.41
CA LYS A 61 3.68 7.44 3.13
C LYS A 61 5.06 8.03 3.40
N ASN A 62 5.25 9.31 3.08
CA ASN A 62 6.48 10.09 3.30
C ASN A 62 7.76 9.30 2.96
N PRO A 63 7.93 8.85 1.70
CA PRO A 63 9.13 8.12 1.32
C PRO A 63 10.38 8.98 1.51
N ASP A 64 11.50 8.32 1.76
CA ASP A 64 12.80 8.99 1.73
C ASP A 64 13.03 9.57 0.33
N VAL A 65 13.05 10.90 0.26
CA VAL A 65 13.14 11.65 -0.99
C VAL A 65 14.44 11.33 -1.72
N THR A 66 15.54 11.02 -1.02
CA THR A 66 16.81 10.68 -1.67
C THR A 66 16.76 9.33 -2.39
N LEU A 67 15.99 8.37 -1.86
CA LEU A 67 15.79 7.07 -2.49
C LEU A 67 14.76 7.11 -3.62
N PHE A 68 13.87 8.10 -3.59
CA PHE A 68 12.75 8.24 -4.51
C PHE A 68 12.95 9.34 -5.57
N GLU A 69 14.03 10.11 -5.48
CA GLU A 69 14.26 11.35 -6.23
C GLU A 69 13.93 11.21 -7.73
N ASN A 70 14.58 10.27 -8.42
CA ASN A 70 14.37 10.07 -9.85
C ASN A 70 12.90 9.76 -10.20
N PHE A 71 12.23 8.94 -9.40
CA PHE A 71 10.83 8.57 -9.63
C PHE A 71 9.87 9.73 -9.34
N LEU A 72 10.17 10.55 -8.34
CA LEU A 72 9.36 11.73 -8.00
C LEU A 72 9.54 12.83 -9.04
N VAL A 73 10.78 13.10 -9.48
CA VAL A 73 11.06 14.08 -10.53
C VAL A 73 10.33 13.71 -11.82
N GLU A 74 10.41 12.45 -12.25
CA GLU A 74 9.70 11.97 -13.43
C GLU A 74 8.17 12.11 -13.28
N TYR A 75 7.63 11.67 -12.14
CA TYR A 75 6.20 11.74 -11.88
C TYR A 75 5.66 13.17 -11.91
N TRP A 76 6.28 14.09 -11.18
CA TRP A 76 5.83 15.47 -11.09
C TRP A 76 6.04 16.23 -12.41
N SER A 77 7.14 15.98 -13.12
CA SER A 77 7.35 16.59 -14.45
C SER A 77 6.23 16.20 -15.42
N ASN A 78 5.82 14.92 -15.41
CA ASN A 78 4.71 14.44 -16.23
C ASN A 78 3.36 14.98 -15.75
N TYR A 79 3.15 15.05 -14.42
CA TYR A 79 1.92 15.57 -13.84
C TYR A 79 1.69 17.04 -14.21
N GLU A 80 2.71 17.89 -14.05
CA GLU A 80 2.68 19.31 -14.42
C GLU A 80 2.44 19.50 -15.91
N TYR A 81 3.12 18.72 -16.76
CA TYR A 81 2.92 18.79 -18.20
C TYR A 81 1.46 18.47 -18.61
N HIS A 82 0.83 17.50 -17.95
CA HIS A 82 -0.56 17.12 -18.20
C HIS A 82 -1.60 17.98 -17.47
N SER A 83 -1.24 18.64 -16.37
CA SER A 83 -2.12 19.61 -15.71
C SER A 83 -2.22 20.88 -16.55
N LEU A 84 -1.11 21.37 -17.09
CA LEU A 84 -1.04 22.56 -17.95
C LEU A 84 -1.80 22.37 -19.27
N GLN A 85 -1.67 21.21 -19.93
CA GLN A 85 -2.44 20.92 -21.15
C GLN A 85 -3.95 20.82 -20.93
N ARG A 86 -4.40 20.48 -19.71
CA ARG A 86 -5.84 20.50 -19.39
C ARG A 86 -6.40 21.90 -19.19
N THR A 87 -5.54 22.92 -19.15
CA THR A 87 -5.94 24.33 -19.02
C THR A 87 -5.97 25.07 -20.36
N GLU A 88 -5.58 24.43 -21.46
CA GLU A 88 -5.76 24.99 -22.81
C GLU A 88 -7.17 24.63 -23.33
N PRO A 89 -7.99 25.62 -23.71
CA PRO A 89 -9.41 25.43 -24.09
C PRO A 89 -9.61 24.76 -25.44
#